data_AF-A0A960IEC4-F1
#
_entry.id   AF-A0A960IEC4-F1
#
_cell.length_a   1.000
_cell.length_b   1.000
_cell.length_c   1.000
_cell.angle_alpha   90.00
_cell.angle_beta   90.00
_cell.angle_gamma   90.00
#
_symmetry.space_group_name_H-M   'P 1'
#
loop_
_entity.id
_entity.type
_entity.pdbx_description
1 polymer ?
#
loop_
_entity_poly.entity_id
_entity_poly.type
_entity_poly.pdbx_seq_one_letter_code
_entity_poly.pdbx_strand_id
1 'polypeptide(L)'
;MIIFGFGGGRPKDRGPVVPARCPNCGNENHLRHVSVTRWFSLFFIPLIPYSTKHFLLCPVCSQGRPLTREQAARAGEMVEATRRRQAGELSHEDYVARAAAFTSLLRPIDVAGADQPAPAPLPPPPGTPLPPPPSAPLPGAPPVEAMGPGPAAPTDGCVSCGCPLPDHARFCPNCGRPAD
;
A
#
# COMPACT_ATOMS: atom_id res chain seq x y z
N MET A 1 -50.60 6.09 -3.66
CA MET A 1 -49.54 5.99 -2.64
C MET A 1 -48.20 6.19 -3.33
N ILE A 2 -47.50 7.31 -3.10
CA ILE A 2 -46.20 7.56 -3.71
C ILE A 2 -45.13 7.06 -2.76
N ILE A 3 -44.33 6.08 -3.19
CA ILE A 3 -43.21 5.55 -2.42
C ILE A 3 -41.94 6.25 -2.93
N PHE A 4 -41.37 7.13 -2.11
CA PHE A 4 -40.08 7.77 -2.35
C PHE A 4 -38.99 7.08 -1.51
N GLY A 5 -37.78 6.95 -2.05
CA GLY A 5 -36.65 6.34 -1.35
C GLY A 5 -35.31 7.01 -1.66
N PHE A 6 -34.48 7.19 -0.63
CA PHE A 6 -33.10 7.65 -0.76
C PHE A 6 -32.16 6.45 -0.83
N GLY A 7 -31.90 5.95 -2.04
CA GLY A 7 -30.99 4.82 -2.26
C GLY A 7 -29.52 5.24 -2.15
N GLY A 8 -28.74 4.50 -1.37
CA GLY A 8 -27.28 4.59 -1.40
C GLY A 8 -26.74 3.93 -2.66
N GLY A 9 -25.94 4.64 -3.47
CA GLY A 9 -25.29 4.02 -4.62
C GLY A 9 -24.13 3.13 -4.22
N ARG A 10 -23.80 2.19 -5.10
CA ARG A 10 -22.65 1.30 -4.91
C ARG A 10 -21.35 2.11 -4.99
N PRO A 11 -20.40 1.91 -4.06
CA PRO A 11 -19.07 2.49 -4.19
C PRO A 11 -18.41 2.04 -5.49
N LYS A 12 -17.88 2.99 -6.26
CA LYS A 12 -17.13 2.73 -7.48
C LYS A 12 -15.66 3.06 -7.22
N ASP A 13 -14.80 2.05 -7.27
CA ASP A 13 -13.35 2.23 -7.26
C ASP A 13 -12.91 2.84 -8.58
N ARG A 14 -12.17 3.94 -8.50
CA ARG A 14 -11.58 4.66 -9.63
C ARG A 14 -10.14 4.23 -9.89
N GLY A 15 -9.48 3.60 -8.92
CA GLY A 15 -8.13 3.08 -9.05
C GLY A 15 -7.16 3.52 -7.94
N PRO A 16 -5.90 3.04 -8.01
CA PRO A 16 -4.85 3.38 -7.07
C PRO A 16 -4.32 4.79 -7.31
N VAL A 17 -4.18 5.58 -6.25
CA VAL A 17 -3.87 7.02 -6.32
C VAL A 17 -2.41 7.30 -5.97
N VAL A 18 -1.98 6.85 -4.80
CA VAL A 18 -0.65 7.15 -4.26
C VAL A 18 -0.25 6.10 -3.24
N PRO A 19 1.02 5.65 -3.21
CA PRO A 19 1.55 4.86 -2.10
C PRO A 19 1.62 5.78 -0.87
N ALA A 20 0.89 5.42 0.18
CA ALA A 20 0.95 6.13 1.44
C ALA A 20 0.78 5.15 2.60
N ARG A 21 1.38 5.48 3.74
CA ARG A 21 1.18 4.76 4.97
C ARG A 21 -0.20 5.08 5.54
N CYS A 22 -1.04 4.07 5.75
CA CYS A 22 -2.36 4.27 6.34
C CYS A 22 -2.22 4.66 7.82
N PRO A 23 -2.88 5.74 8.29
CA PRO A 23 -2.81 6.12 9.70
C PRO A 23 -3.56 5.16 10.62
N ASN A 24 -4.48 4.34 10.09
CA ASN A 24 -5.26 3.40 10.89
C ASN A 24 -4.55 2.06 11.11
N CYS A 25 -4.07 1.42 10.03
CA CYS A 25 -3.44 0.09 10.12
C CYS A 25 -1.91 0.11 9.99
N GLY A 26 -1.29 1.26 9.69
CA GLY A 26 0.16 1.40 9.61
C GLY A 26 0.83 0.78 8.38
N ASN A 27 0.08 0.07 7.52
CA ASN A 27 0.61 -0.56 6.31
C ASN A 27 0.79 0.46 5.18
N GLU A 28 1.83 0.27 4.37
CA GLU A 28 2.15 1.08 3.22
C GLU A 28 1.55 0.47 1.95
N ASN A 29 0.54 1.13 1.38
CA ASN A 29 -0.19 0.62 0.22
C ASN A 29 -0.65 1.77 -0.66
N HIS A 30 -1.02 1.44 -1.91
CA HIS A 30 -1.67 2.39 -2.78
C HIS A 30 -3.11 2.64 -2.30
N LEU A 31 -3.38 3.86 -1.84
CA LEU A 31 -4.74 4.28 -1.48
C LEU A 31 -5.62 4.29 -2.73
N ARG A 32 -6.89 3.89 -2.57
CA ARG A 32 -7.87 3.79 -3.66
C ARG A 32 -8.80 5.00 -3.66
N HIS A 33 -9.04 5.61 -4.82
CA HIS A 33 -10.06 6.65 -4.95
C HIS A 33 -11.41 6.01 -5.19
N VAL A 34 -12.34 6.16 -4.26
CA VAL A 34 -13.68 5.57 -4.34
C VAL A 34 -14.72 6.67 -4.39
N SER A 35 -15.68 6.56 -5.32
CA SER A 35 -16.80 7.49 -5.45
C SER A 35 -18.13 6.81 -5.12
N VAL A 36 -18.96 7.45 -4.31
CA VAL A 36 -20.29 6.97 -3.94
C VAL A 36 -21.32 8.00 -4.40
N THR A 37 -22.16 7.61 -5.36
CA THR A 37 -23.22 8.49 -5.91
C THR A 37 -24.57 8.06 -5.34
N ARG A 38 -25.23 8.93 -4.58
CA ARG A 38 -26.58 8.71 -4.05
C ARG A 38 -27.62 9.11 -5.08
N TRP A 39 -28.64 8.28 -5.24
CA TRP A 39 -29.71 8.47 -6.22
C TRP A 39 -31.03 8.71 -5.52
N PHE A 40 -31.79 9.67 -6.02
CA PHE A 40 -33.19 9.83 -5.69
C PHE A 40 -34.00 8.81 -6.48
N SER A 41 -34.75 7.97 -5.78
CA SER A 41 -35.60 6.96 -6.40
C SER A 41 -37.08 7.25 -6.18
N LEU A 42 -37.86 7.09 -7.24
CA LEU A 42 -39.32 7.21 -7.25
C LEU A 42 -39.89 5.87 -7.72
N PHE A 43 -40.77 5.24 -6.93
CA PHE A 43 -41.28 3.89 -7.23
C PHE A 43 -40.16 2.87 -7.53
N PHE A 44 -39.09 2.89 -6.73
CA PHE A 44 -37.90 2.03 -6.90
C PHE A 44 -37.07 2.29 -8.17
N ILE A 45 -37.43 3.26 -9.00
CA ILE A 45 -36.66 3.67 -10.18
C ILE A 45 -35.72 4.83 -9.79
N PRO A 46 -34.39 4.66 -9.85
CA PRO A 46 -33.43 5.73 -9.56
C PRO A 46 -33.43 6.78 -10.70
N LEU A 47 -34.09 7.92 -10.49
CA LEU A 47 -34.28 8.93 -11.54
C LEU A 47 -33.15 9.94 -11.61
N ILE A 48 -32.74 10.50 -10.47
CA ILE A 48 -31.84 11.67 -10.44
C ILE A 48 -30.72 11.44 -9.42
N PRO A 49 -29.43 11.55 -9.81
CA PRO A 49 -28.33 11.52 -8.86
C PRO A 49 -28.33 12.81 -8.02
N TYR A 50 -28.38 12.69 -6.70
CA TYR A 50 -28.48 13.85 -5.80
C TYR A 50 -27.12 14.29 -5.25
N SER A 51 -26.23 13.35 -4.95
CA SER A 51 -24.92 13.70 -4.38
C SER A 51 -23.87 12.65 -4.68
N THR A 52 -22.69 13.07 -5.12
CA THR A 52 -21.51 12.20 -5.23
C THR A 52 -20.50 12.60 -4.17
N LYS A 53 -20.10 11.64 -3.33
CA LYS A 53 -19.02 11.80 -2.35
C LYS A 53 -17.81 11.00 -2.79
N HIS A 54 -16.62 11.55 -2.56
CA HIS A 54 -15.34 10.93 -2.89
C HIS A 54 -14.59 10.58 -1.61
N PHE A 55 -13.91 9.43 -1.63
CA PHE A 55 -13.16 8.90 -0.50
C PHE A 55 -11.83 8.34 -0.97
N LEU A 56 -10.82 8.42 -0.11
CA LEU A 56 -9.53 7.74 -0.24
C LEU A 56 -9.55 6.57 0.71
N LEU A 57 -9.61 5.36 0.18
CA LEU A 57 -9.82 4.13 0.91
C LEU A 57 -8.53 3.32 1.00
N CYS A 58 -8.20 2.83 2.20
CA CYS A 58 -7.15 1.85 2.37
C CYS A 58 -7.65 0.45 1.93
N PRO A 59 -6.96 -0.25 1.02
CA PRO A 59 -7.39 -1.58 0.58
C PRO A 59 -7.25 -2.66 1.67
N VAL A 60 -6.49 -2.41 2.73
CA VAL A 60 -6.24 -3.38 3.80
C VAL A 60 -7.30 -3.32 4.91
N CYS A 61 -7.58 -2.13 5.45
CA CYS A 61 -8.51 -1.97 6.58
C CYS A 61 -9.84 -1.31 6.21
N SER A 62 -10.04 -0.97 4.93
CA SER A 62 -11.25 -0.31 4.39
C SER A 62 -11.59 1.05 5.03
N GLN A 63 -10.70 1.63 5.85
CA GLN A 63 -10.88 2.98 6.35
C GLN A 63 -10.72 3.99 5.22
N GLY A 64 -11.71 4.87 5.10
CA GLY A 64 -11.81 5.88 4.04
C GLY A 64 -11.81 7.30 4.60
N ARG A 65 -10.97 8.18 4.05
CA ARG A 65 -11.02 9.62 4.34
C ARG A 65 -11.85 10.35 3.27
N PRO A 66 -12.81 11.20 3.62
CA PRO A 66 -13.56 11.98 2.63
C PRO A 66 -12.63 12.99 1.93
N LEU A 67 -12.89 13.24 0.65
CA LEU A 67 -12.24 14.30 -0.12
C LEU A 67 -13.24 15.37 -0.53
N THR A 68 -12.75 16.61 -0.61
CA THR A 68 -13.45 17.69 -1.31
C THR A 68 -13.45 17.42 -2.82
N ARG A 69 -14.27 18.17 -3.57
CA ARG A 69 -14.33 18.03 -5.04
C ARG A 69 -12.99 18.34 -5.72
N GLU A 70 -12.29 19.37 -5.25
CA GLU A 70 -10.98 19.76 -5.75
C GLU A 70 -9.95 18.67 -5.49
N GLN A 71 -9.89 18.15 -4.26
CA GLN A 71 -9.00 17.05 -3.90
C GLN A 71 -9.35 15.77 -4.69
N ALA A 72 -10.63 15.52 -4.97
CA ALA A 72 -11.07 14.39 -5.77
C ALA A 72 -10.66 14.51 -7.25
N ALA A 73 -10.65 15.72 -7.81
CA ALA A 73 -10.12 15.96 -9.15
C ALA A 73 -8.61 15.67 -9.21
N ARG A 74 -7.85 16.18 -8.22
CA ARG A 74 -6.42 15.87 -8.07
C ARG A 74 -6.14 14.39 -7.83
N ALA A 75 -7.01 13.71 -7.08
CA ALA A 75 -6.92 12.27 -6.91
C ALA A 75 -7.07 11.54 -8.25
N GLY A 76 -8.00 11.98 -9.11
CA GLY A 76 -8.15 11.44 -10.47
C GLY A 76 -6.90 11.62 -11.34
N GLU A 77 -6.25 12.80 -11.29
CA GLU A 77 -4.98 13.04 -11.98
C GLU A 77 -3.87 12.09 -11.48
N MET A 78 -3.82 11.85 -10.17
CA MET A 78 -2.87 10.92 -9.55
C MET A 78 -3.16 9.46 -9.87
N VAL A 79 -4.43 9.07 -10.05
CA VAL A 79 -4.78 7.72 -10.55
C VAL A 79 -4.17 7.50 -11.92
N GLU A 80 -4.30 8.47 -12.82
CA GLU A 80 -3.72 8.36 -14.16
C GLU A 80 -2.18 8.37 -14.11
N ALA A 81 -1.57 9.22 -13.28
CA ALA A 81 -0.12 9.23 -13.08
C ALA A 81 0.41 7.89 -12.54
N THR A 82 -0.31 7.27 -11.60
CA THR A 82 0.02 5.95 -11.06
C THR A 82 -0.13 4.87 -12.12
N ARG A 83 -1.20 4.91 -12.93
CA ARG A 83 -1.39 3.98 -14.04
C ARG A 83 -0.25 4.07 -15.06
N ARG A 84 0.15 5.29 -15.45
CA ARG A 84 1.26 5.51 -16.37
C ARG A 84 2.60 5.06 -15.79
N ARG A 85 2.82 5.24 -14.48
CA ARG A 85 4.00 4.70 -13.78
C ARG A 85 4.02 3.17 -13.82
N GLN A 86 2.87 2.53 -13.60
CA GLN A 86 2.73 1.07 -13.70
C GLN A 86 2.95 0.55 -15.13
N ALA A 87 2.57 1.33 -16.14
CA ALA A 87 2.85 1.04 -17.54
C ALA A 87 4.32 1.28 -17.94
N GLY A 88 5.15 1.87 -17.05
CA GLY A 88 6.56 2.18 -17.32
C GLY A 88 6.78 3.46 -18.13
N GLU A 89 5.74 4.24 -18.39
CA GLU A 89 5.79 5.45 -19.24
C GLU A 89 6.22 6.72 -18.49
N LEU A 90 6.19 6.69 -17.15
CA LEU A 90 6.51 7.84 -16.29
C LEU A 90 7.76 7.54 -15.46
N SER A 91 8.70 8.50 -15.42
CA SER A 91 9.87 8.43 -14.55
C SER A 91 9.48 8.30 -13.07
N HIS A 92 10.34 7.67 -12.29
CA HIS A 92 10.10 7.50 -10.85
C HIS A 92 10.13 8.86 -10.14
N GLU A 93 11.06 9.72 -10.52
CA GLU A 93 11.25 11.03 -9.92
C GLU A 93 10.03 11.93 -10.13
N ASP A 94 9.54 12.01 -11.37
CA ASP A 94 8.31 12.74 -11.70
C ASP A 94 7.10 12.21 -10.92
N TYR A 95 7.01 10.89 -10.77
CA TYR A 95 5.95 10.26 -9.99
C TYR A 95 6.03 10.64 -8.51
N VAL A 96 7.22 10.55 -7.90
CA VAL A 96 7.45 10.90 -6.49
C VAL A 96 7.14 12.38 -6.24
N ALA A 97 7.55 13.28 -7.13
CA ALA A 97 7.24 14.70 -7.04
C ALA A 97 5.73 14.97 -7.05
N ARG A 98 4.99 14.32 -7.97
CA ARG A 98 3.52 14.40 -8.05
C ARG A 98 2.84 13.82 -6.82
N ALA A 99 3.33 12.68 -6.33
CA ALA A 99 2.84 12.02 -5.13
C ALA A 99 3.03 12.88 -3.87
N ALA A 100 4.19 13.52 -3.73
CA ALA A 100 4.50 14.43 -2.63
C ALA A 100 3.61 15.68 -2.66
N ALA A 101 3.41 16.27 -3.84
CA ALA A 101 2.50 17.41 -4.03
C ALA A 101 1.06 17.05 -3.65
N PHE A 102 0.56 15.90 -4.13
CA PHE A 102 -0.78 15.43 -3.79
C PHE A 102 -0.94 15.13 -2.29
N THR A 103 0.05 14.48 -1.67
CA THR A 103 0.01 14.17 -0.24
C THR A 103 -0.03 15.43 0.62
N SER A 104 0.66 16.49 0.19
CA SER A 104 0.62 17.80 0.86
C SER A 104 -0.78 18.42 0.86
N LEU A 105 -1.58 18.21 -0.21
CA LEU A 105 -2.98 18.65 -0.29
C LEU A 105 -3.94 17.84 0.59
N LEU A 106 -3.52 16.66 1.05
CA LEU A 106 -4.30 15.77 1.91
C LEU A 106 -3.94 15.88 3.40
N ARG A 107 -2.85 16.58 3.72
CA ARG A 107 -2.46 16.89 5.10
C ARG A 107 -3.59 17.73 5.72
N PRO A 108 -3.99 17.49 6.98
CA PRO A 108 -5.21 18.09 7.50
C PRO A 108 -5.08 19.62 7.48
N ILE A 109 -6.04 20.30 6.83
CA ILE A 109 -6.48 21.60 7.32
C ILE A 109 -7.17 21.27 8.65
N ASP A 110 -6.61 21.81 9.74
CA ASP A 110 -6.97 21.62 11.16
C ASP A 110 -6.43 20.36 11.86
N VAL A 111 -5.12 20.34 12.13
CA VAL A 111 -4.59 19.98 13.46
C VAL A 111 -3.40 20.90 13.75
N ALA A 112 -3.53 21.80 14.73
CA ALA A 112 -2.38 22.44 15.37
C ALA A 112 -1.45 21.33 15.89
N GLY A 113 -0.32 21.12 15.21
CA GLY A 113 0.60 20.02 15.52
C GLY A 113 1.30 19.41 14.30
N ALA A 114 1.66 20.21 13.29
CA ALA A 114 2.69 19.81 12.34
C ALA A 114 4.09 20.08 12.93
N ASP A 115 4.35 19.49 14.10
CA ASP A 115 5.68 19.20 14.62
C ASP A 115 5.57 17.91 15.45
N GLN A 116 5.41 16.79 14.74
CA GLN A 116 5.92 15.53 15.25
C GLN A 116 7.01 15.14 14.24
N PRO A 117 8.30 15.39 14.55
CA PRO A 117 9.37 14.66 13.86
C PRO A 117 9.07 13.16 13.95
N ALA A 118 9.58 12.40 12.97
CA ALA A 118 9.43 10.95 12.91
C ALA A 118 9.54 10.34 14.33
N PRO A 119 8.65 9.43 14.75
CA PRO A 119 8.79 8.80 16.06
C PRO A 119 10.20 8.25 16.12
N ALA A 120 10.96 8.67 17.14
CA ALA A 120 12.32 8.21 17.37
C ALA A 120 12.34 6.68 17.24
N PRO A 121 13.41 6.09 16.66
CA PRO A 121 13.53 4.64 16.60
C PRO A 121 13.24 4.10 18.00
N LEU A 122 12.26 3.20 18.09
CA LEU A 122 11.90 2.55 19.34
C LEU A 122 13.20 2.00 19.95
N PRO A 123 13.44 2.21 21.26
CA PRO A 123 14.58 1.58 21.90
C PRO A 123 14.49 0.06 21.67
N PRO A 124 15.63 -0.62 21.47
CA PRO A 124 15.62 -2.08 21.38
C PRO A 124 14.92 -2.64 22.63
N PRO A 125 14.14 -3.73 22.48
CA PRO A 125 13.46 -4.33 23.62
C PRO A 125 14.49 -4.63 24.73
N PRO A 126 14.19 -4.35 26.01
CA PRO A 126 15.10 -4.67 27.10
C PRO A 126 15.39 -6.17 27.06
N GLY A 127 16.69 -6.49 27.15
CA GLY A 127 17.27 -7.77 26.79
C GLY A 127 16.40 -8.96 27.15
N THR A 128 15.90 -9.64 26.12
CA THR A 128 15.56 -11.04 26.24
C THR A 128 16.79 -11.73 26.86
N PRO A 129 16.66 -12.39 28.02
CA PRO A 129 17.77 -13.16 28.56
C PRO A 129 18.22 -14.12 27.48
N LEU A 130 19.53 -14.08 27.20
CA LEU A 130 20.17 -15.02 26.29
C LEU A 130 19.73 -16.43 26.70
N PRO A 131 19.27 -17.30 25.78
CA PRO A 131 19.04 -18.69 26.14
C PRO A 131 20.34 -19.26 26.74
N PRO A 132 20.27 -20.09 27.80
CA PRO A 132 21.46 -20.69 28.37
C PRO A 132 22.22 -21.44 27.27
N PRO A 133 23.56 -21.46 27.32
CA PRO A 133 24.35 -22.17 26.33
C PRO A 133 23.90 -23.65 26.28
N PRO A 134 23.86 -24.27 25.09
CA PRO A 134 23.50 -25.67 24.98
C PRO A 134 24.46 -26.48 25.87
N SER A 135 23.88 -27.26 26.77
CA SER A 135 24.63 -28.20 27.60
C SER A 135 25.46 -29.11 26.69
N ALA A 136 26.72 -29.32 27.07
CA ALA A 136 27.67 -30.12 26.31
C ALA A 136 27.07 -31.47 25.86
N PRO A 137 27.34 -31.91 24.63
CA PRO A 137 26.88 -33.20 24.16
C PRO A 137 27.54 -34.32 24.97
N LEU A 138 26.72 -35.27 25.43
CA LEU A 138 27.17 -36.52 26.04
C LEU A 138 28.15 -37.24 25.06
N PRO A 139 29.25 -37.83 25.56
CA PRO A 139 30.17 -38.56 24.72
C PRO A 139 29.49 -39.83 24.18
N GLY A 140 29.29 -39.92 22.86
CA GLY A 140 28.78 -41.14 22.24
C GLY A 140 28.11 -41.03 20.87
N ALA A 141 27.92 -39.84 20.29
CA ALA A 141 27.39 -39.73 18.93
C ALA A 141 28.51 -39.91 17.87
N PRO A 142 28.29 -40.69 16.79
CA PRO A 142 29.25 -40.84 15.71
C PRO A 142 29.45 -39.51 14.95
N PRO A 143 30.57 -39.33 14.23
CA PRO A 143 30.92 -38.04 13.65
C PRO A 143 29.94 -37.67 12.53
N VAL A 144 29.27 -36.53 12.69
CA VAL A 144 28.64 -35.86 11.56
C VAL A 144 29.75 -35.14 10.78
N GLU A 145 30.06 -35.68 9.60
CA GLU A 145 31.02 -35.10 8.67
C GLU A 145 30.63 -33.66 8.31
N ALA A 146 31.64 -32.80 8.38
CA ALA A 146 31.55 -31.39 8.07
C ALA A 146 31.18 -31.18 6.58
N MET A 147 30.02 -30.58 6.33
CA MET A 147 29.73 -29.96 5.05
C MET A 147 30.15 -28.50 5.14
N GLY A 148 31.28 -28.19 4.50
CA GLY A 148 31.90 -26.85 4.46
C GLY A 148 31.08 -25.80 3.70
N PRO A 149 31.59 -24.55 3.60
CA PRO A 149 30.90 -23.47 2.92
C PRO A 149 30.87 -23.72 1.41
N GLY A 150 29.66 -23.88 0.87
CA GLY A 150 29.40 -23.98 -0.57
C GLY A 150 29.49 -22.63 -1.28
N PRO A 151 29.78 -22.61 -2.59
CA PRO A 151 30.41 -21.49 -3.28
C PRO A 151 29.43 -20.37 -3.69
N ALA A 152 30.03 -19.21 -3.99
CA ALA A 152 29.37 -18.09 -4.63
C ALA A 152 28.98 -18.39 -6.11
N ALA A 153 27.86 -17.78 -6.53
CA ALA A 153 27.35 -17.55 -7.91
C ALA A 153 26.48 -18.67 -8.54
N PRO A 154 25.43 -18.36 -9.36
CA PRO A 154 25.31 -17.22 -10.28
C PRO A 154 24.13 -16.26 -10.04
N THR A 155 24.34 -14.99 -10.41
CA THR A 155 23.35 -13.90 -10.35
C THR A 155 22.56 -13.81 -11.65
N ASP A 156 21.45 -14.52 -11.76
CA ASP A 156 20.41 -14.17 -12.74
C ASP A 156 19.51 -13.10 -12.11
N GLY A 157 19.67 -11.87 -12.58
CA GLY A 157 18.84 -10.75 -12.17
C GLY A 157 17.44 -10.84 -12.78
N CYS A 158 16.44 -10.29 -12.10
CA CYS A 158 15.08 -10.23 -12.65
C CYS A 158 15.08 -9.47 -13.98
N VAL A 159 14.65 -10.11 -15.08
CA VAL A 159 14.58 -9.52 -16.43
C VAL A 159 13.69 -8.26 -16.48
N SER A 160 12.76 -8.12 -15.53
CA SER A 160 11.83 -7.00 -15.49
C SER A 160 12.29 -5.79 -14.67
N CYS A 161 13.09 -5.98 -13.61
CA CYS A 161 13.46 -4.88 -12.70
C CYS A 161 14.95 -4.84 -12.34
N GLY A 162 15.75 -5.79 -12.82
CA GLY A 162 17.20 -5.84 -12.65
C GLY A 162 17.69 -6.18 -11.24
N CYS A 163 16.80 -6.46 -10.30
CA CYS A 163 17.20 -6.83 -8.94
C CYS A 163 17.78 -8.24 -8.90
N PRO A 164 18.80 -8.49 -8.06
CA PRO A 164 19.33 -9.84 -7.88
C PRO A 164 18.24 -10.74 -7.31
N LEU A 165 18.00 -11.87 -7.97
CA LEU A 165 17.04 -12.85 -7.50
C LEU A 165 17.72 -13.78 -6.48
N PRO A 166 17.10 -14.05 -5.33
CA PRO A 166 17.59 -15.11 -4.45
C PRO A 166 17.47 -16.45 -5.19
N ASP A 167 18.39 -17.38 -4.89
CA ASP A 167 18.37 -18.72 -5.48
C ASP A 167 16.97 -19.34 -5.34
N HIS A 168 16.52 -20.09 -6.35
CA HIS A 168 15.26 -20.84 -6.38
C HIS A 168 13.97 -20.01 -6.11
N ALA A 169 14.02 -18.68 -6.20
CA ALA A 169 12.84 -17.84 -6.09
C ALA A 169 11.91 -18.04 -7.30
N ARG A 170 10.66 -18.49 -7.06
CA ARG A 170 9.64 -18.62 -8.11
C ARG A 170 9.06 -17.29 -8.58
N PHE A 171 9.18 -16.25 -7.75
CA PHE A 171 8.66 -14.91 -8.02
C PHE A 171 9.65 -13.86 -7.49
N CYS A 172 9.80 -12.75 -8.22
CA CYS A 172 10.65 -11.64 -7.79
C CYS A 172 10.02 -10.92 -6.59
N PRO A 173 10.76 -10.75 -5.47
CA PRO A 173 10.23 -10.09 -4.27
C PRO A 173 9.98 -8.59 -4.44
N ASN A 174 10.56 -7.97 -5.46
CA ASN A 174 10.41 -6.53 -5.71
C ASN A 174 9.21 -6.23 -6.65
N CYS A 175 9.06 -7.00 -7.73
CA CYS A 175 8.05 -6.73 -8.77
C CYS A 175 6.92 -7.76 -8.86
N GLY A 176 7.02 -8.91 -8.17
CA GLY A 176 5.99 -9.94 -8.10
C GLY A 176 5.82 -10.80 -9.36
N ARG A 177 6.66 -10.64 -10.39
CA ARG A 177 6.64 -11.47 -11.61
C ARG A 177 7.34 -12.81 -11.40
N PRO A 178 6.96 -13.87 -12.13
CA PRO A 178 7.63 -15.15 -12.06
C PRO A 178 9.10 -15.04 -12.51
N ALA A 179 9.92 -15.91 -11.96
CA ALA A 179 11.33 -16.04 -12.31
C ALA A 179 11.46 -16.95 -13.53
N ASP A 180 11.45 -16.37 -14.72
CA ASP A 180 11.70 -17.03 -16.01
C ASP A 180 12.68 -16.18 -16.83
#